data_AF-B9DRG1-F1
#
_entry.id   AF-B9DRG1-F1
#
_cell.length_a   1.000
_cell.length_b   1.000
_cell.length_c   1.000
_cell.angle_alpha   90.00
_cell.angle_beta   90.00
_cell.angle_gamma   90.00
#
_symmetry.space_group_name_H-M   'P 1'
#
loop_
_entity.id
_entity.type
_entity.pdbx_description
1 polymer ?
#
loop_
_entity_poly.entity_id
_entity_poly.type
_entity_poly.pdbx_seq_one_letter_code
_entity_poly.pdbx_strand_id
1 'polypeptide(L)'
;MITLKLLPYKKTFLLICLLFFLLIYNQAFFHILFFDDSAADIVKVHGESVKFKFFYGLLSLNNGLFEYNFFQSFMFPLLMIVIGKAYHYLKNRYCRYYLGRTQSYYPTIKKLKIILSILSVFIFSLILVFIITVSKGVGKFDLSGIEYYFNNHSILSFFGTSTINYLIYYFLVKSFALLAESFLIFKMIDYFNNFTKSALVYLLFMWGTAPILYSFLPFYLVPMSHIMITSYGNVSLWMILASYLPICIFYAYLKRKNAYDIT
;
A
#
# COMPACT_ATOMS: atom_id res chain seq x y z
N MET A 1 5.55 23.62 -16.65
CA MET A 1 5.08 23.07 -15.36
C MET A 1 4.28 21.80 -15.64
N ILE A 2 4.68 20.63 -15.14
CA ILE A 2 3.88 19.40 -15.35
C ILE A 2 2.60 19.56 -14.51
N THR A 3 1.50 19.91 -15.14
CA THR A 3 0.19 20.05 -14.50
C THR A 3 -0.45 18.66 -14.34
N LEU A 4 -1.27 18.46 -13.30
CA LEU A 4 -2.07 17.23 -13.11
C LEU A 4 -2.91 16.87 -14.35
N LYS A 5 -3.19 17.85 -15.23
CA LYS A 5 -3.80 17.63 -16.54
C LYS A 5 -3.04 16.61 -17.39
N LEU A 6 -1.71 16.59 -17.30
CA LEU A 6 -0.81 15.73 -18.07
C LEU A 6 -0.68 14.32 -17.48
N LEU A 7 -1.24 14.03 -16.31
CA LEU A 7 -1.18 12.69 -15.72
C LEU A 7 -1.87 11.69 -16.67
N PRO A 8 -1.13 10.70 -17.22
CA PRO A 8 -1.75 9.69 -18.05
C PRO A 8 -2.58 8.72 -17.19
N TYR A 9 -3.50 8.00 -17.81
CA TYR A 9 -4.22 6.89 -17.16
C TYR A 9 -5.09 7.25 -15.93
N LYS A 10 -5.64 8.47 -15.86
CA LYS A 10 -6.49 8.92 -14.74
C LYS A 10 -7.61 7.94 -14.38
N LYS A 11 -8.29 7.39 -15.40
CA LYS A 11 -9.37 6.40 -15.23
C LYS A 11 -8.87 5.12 -14.56
N THR A 12 -7.63 4.71 -14.84
CA THR A 12 -7.02 3.52 -14.25
C THR A 12 -6.82 3.67 -12.75
N PHE A 13 -6.40 4.85 -12.27
CA PHE A 13 -6.26 5.08 -10.83
C PHE A 13 -7.60 5.01 -10.09
N LEU A 14 -8.67 5.55 -10.68
CA LEU A 14 -10.02 5.43 -10.13
C LEU A 14 -10.50 3.97 -10.10
N LEU A 15 -10.23 3.21 -11.17
CA LEU A 15 -10.56 1.80 -11.25
C LEU A 15 -9.81 0.96 -10.19
N ILE A 16 -8.55 1.30 -9.90
CA ILE A 16 -7.79 0.66 -8.81
C ILE A 16 -8.46 0.90 -7.46
N CYS A 17 -8.91 2.13 -7.17
CA CYS A 17 -9.63 2.42 -5.92
C CYS A 17 -10.92 1.59 -5.81
N LEU A 18 -11.72 1.56 -6.90
CA LEU A 18 -12.95 0.77 -6.93
C LEU A 18 -12.69 -0.73 -6.71
N LEU A 19 -11.63 -1.26 -7.34
CA LEU A 19 -11.25 -2.65 -7.17
C LEU A 19 -10.81 -2.96 -5.74
N PHE A 20 -10.08 -2.06 -5.10
CA PHE A 20 -9.78 -2.17 -3.66
C PHE A 20 -11.05 -2.25 -2.82
N PHE A 21 -12.04 -1.39 -3.07
CA PHE A 21 -13.30 -1.41 -2.31
C PHE A 21 -14.08 -2.71 -2.51
N LEU A 22 -14.16 -3.20 -3.74
CA LEU A 22 -14.79 -4.48 -4.03
C LEU A 22 -14.09 -5.63 -3.31
N LEU A 23 -12.75 -5.65 -3.28
CA LEU A 23 -12.00 -6.69 -2.59
C LEU A 23 -12.20 -6.63 -1.07
N ILE A 24 -12.05 -5.45 -0.46
CA ILE A 24 -12.17 -5.26 1.00
C ILE A 24 -13.56 -5.69 1.51
N TYR A 25 -14.62 -5.31 0.77
CA TYR A 25 -16.00 -5.56 1.19
C TYR A 25 -16.64 -6.75 0.47
N ASN A 26 -15.84 -7.58 -0.19
CA ASN A 26 -16.33 -8.71 -0.97
C ASN A 26 -17.24 -9.62 -0.15
N GLN A 27 -16.79 -9.98 1.06
CA GLN A 27 -17.56 -10.81 1.97
C GLN A 27 -18.87 -10.15 2.42
N ALA A 28 -18.88 -8.83 2.63
CA ALA A 28 -20.09 -8.10 2.99
C ALA A 28 -21.11 -8.11 1.83
N PHE A 29 -20.65 -7.98 0.58
CA PHE A 29 -21.50 -8.11 -0.60
C PHE A 29 -22.04 -9.53 -0.76
N PHE A 30 -21.20 -10.56 -0.61
CA PHE A 30 -21.66 -11.95 -0.66
C PHE A 30 -22.66 -12.25 0.46
N HIS A 31 -22.40 -11.77 1.67
CA HIS A 31 -23.30 -11.97 2.81
C HIS A 31 -24.68 -11.34 2.57
N ILE A 32 -24.77 -10.10 2.09
CA ILE A 32 -26.08 -9.49 1.87
C ILE A 32 -26.87 -10.18 0.74
N LEU A 33 -26.17 -10.64 -0.31
CA LEU A 33 -26.78 -11.25 -1.50
C LEU A 33 -27.22 -12.70 -1.28
N PHE A 34 -26.47 -13.48 -0.52
CA PHE A 34 -26.65 -14.94 -0.43
C PHE A 34 -27.01 -15.46 0.96
N PHE A 35 -27.09 -14.60 1.98
CA PHE A 35 -27.53 -15.04 3.31
C PHE A 35 -29.03 -15.35 3.29
N ASP A 36 -29.34 -16.62 3.51
CA ASP A 36 -30.70 -17.15 3.69
C ASP A 36 -31.16 -16.86 5.13
N ASP A 37 -32.04 -15.89 5.28
CA ASP A 37 -32.67 -15.51 6.55
C ASP A 37 -33.85 -16.40 6.95
N SER A 38 -34.24 -17.33 6.07
CA SER A 38 -35.33 -18.28 6.24
C SER A 38 -34.86 -19.69 6.64
N ALA A 39 -33.56 -19.87 6.86
CA ALA A 39 -33.00 -21.15 7.25
C ALA A 39 -33.55 -21.64 8.61
N ALA A 40 -33.90 -22.93 8.68
CA ALA A 40 -34.69 -23.51 9.78
C ALA A 40 -34.04 -23.42 11.17
N ASP A 41 -32.72 -23.26 11.22
CA ASP A 41 -31.89 -23.08 12.40
C ASP A 41 -31.94 -21.66 12.97
N ILE A 42 -32.11 -20.64 12.14
CA ILE A 42 -32.10 -19.22 12.54
C ILE A 42 -33.48 -18.54 12.54
N VAL A 43 -34.49 -19.18 11.93
CA VAL A 43 -35.89 -18.67 11.90
C VAL A 43 -36.42 -18.39 13.31
N LYS A 44 -36.05 -19.21 14.30
CA LYS A 44 -36.46 -19.04 15.70
C LYS A 44 -35.83 -17.82 16.40
N VAL A 45 -34.80 -17.21 15.81
CA VAL A 45 -34.01 -16.12 16.38
C VAL A 45 -34.11 -14.84 15.53
N HIS A 46 -35.16 -14.71 14.70
CA HIS A 46 -35.33 -13.61 13.76
C HIS A 46 -34.11 -13.47 12.82
N GLY A 47 -33.98 -14.37 11.83
CA GLY A 47 -32.84 -14.48 10.92
C GLY A 47 -32.40 -13.17 10.26
N GLU A 48 -33.31 -12.24 10.01
CA GLU A 48 -32.99 -10.89 9.51
C GLU A 48 -32.09 -10.10 10.49
N SER A 49 -32.34 -10.17 11.79
CA SER A 49 -31.52 -9.48 12.81
C SER A 49 -30.09 -10.06 12.85
N VAL A 50 -29.98 -11.37 12.64
CA VAL A 50 -28.69 -12.09 12.56
C VAL A 50 -27.95 -11.66 11.29
N LYS A 51 -28.65 -11.60 10.15
CA LYS A 51 -28.12 -11.11 8.86
C LYS A 51 -27.49 -9.73 9.01
N PHE A 52 -28.20 -8.77 9.59
CA PHE A 52 -27.68 -7.41 9.78
C PHE A 52 -26.56 -7.33 10.81
N LYS A 53 -26.62 -8.11 11.90
CA LYS A 53 -25.54 -8.14 12.90
C LYS A 53 -24.22 -8.61 12.29
N PHE A 54 -24.25 -9.67 11.47
CA PHE A 54 -23.06 -10.14 10.75
C PHE A 54 -22.60 -9.15 9.69
N PHE A 55 -23.53 -8.59 8.92
CA PHE A 55 -23.21 -7.57 7.93
C PHE A 55 -22.46 -6.38 8.55
N TYR A 56 -22.96 -5.86 9.68
CA TYR A 56 -22.29 -4.78 10.41
C TYR A 56 -20.95 -5.20 11.02
N GLY A 57 -20.80 -6.47 11.41
CA GLY A 57 -19.51 -7.06 11.79
C GLY A 57 -18.51 -7.05 10.64
N LEU A 58 -18.92 -7.42 9.43
CA LEU A 58 -18.09 -7.41 8.22
C LEU A 58 -17.68 -5.99 7.79
N LEU A 59 -18.51 -4.98 8.11
CA LEU A 59 -18.22 -3.56 7.88
C LEU A 59 -17.44 -2.90 9.04
N SER A 60 -17.07 -3.64 10.07
CA SER A 60 -16.30 -3.11 11.20
C SER A 60 -14.90 -2.65 10.80
N LEU A 61 -14.31 -1.73 11.57
CA LEU A 61 -12.95 -1.26 11.31
C LEU A 61 -11.93 -2.39 11.36
N ASN A 62 -12.05 -3.32 12.32
CA ASN A 62 -11.19 -4.50 12.42
C ASN A 62 -11.20 -5.30 11.11
N ASN A 63 -12.38 -5.65 10.61
CA ASN A 63 -12.49 -6.47 9.41
C ASN A 63 -12.03 -5.70 8.16
N GLY A 64 -12.42 -4.44 8.03
CA GLY A 64 -12.01 -3.59 6.90
C GLY A 64 -10.48 -3.43 6.82
N LEU A 65 -9.81 -3.22 7.95
CA LEU A 65 -8.35 -3.14 8.00
C LEU A 65 -7.68 -4.50 7.77
N PHE A 66 -8.28 -5.60 8.24
CA PHE A 66 -7.77 -6.95 7.99
C PHE A 66 -7.80 -7.30 6.50
N GLU A 67 -8.96 -7.20 5.85
CA GLU A 67 -9.13 -7.49 4.43
C GLU A 67 -8.26 -6.56 3.58
N TYR A 68 -8.26 -5.26 3.89
CA TYR A 68 -7.36 -4.31 3.25
C TYR A 68 -5.89 -4.72 3.42
N ASN A 69 -5.50 -5.18 4.61
CA ASN A 69 -4.14 -5.58 4.87
C ASN A 69 -3.69 -6.80 4.06
N PHE A 70 -4.62 -7.70 3.77
CA PHE A 70 -4.40 -8.86 2.93
C PHE A 70 -4.25 -8.45 1.46
N PHE A 71 -5.25 -7.76 0.90
CA PHE A 71 -5.28 -7.43 -0.53
C PHE A 71 -4.25 -6.38 -0.96
N GLN A 72 -3.88 -5.45 -0.08
CA GLN A 72 -2.84 -4.43 -0.39
C GLN A 72 -1.50 -5.07 -0.78
N SER A 73 -1.19 -6.26 -0.25
CA SER A 73 0.11 -6.90 -0.44
C SER A 73 0.33 -7.30 -1.92
N PHE A 74 -0.77 -7.56 -2.63
CA PHE A 74 -0.78 -7.80 -4.07
C PHE A 74 -1.08 -6.52 -4.86
N MET A 75 -2.04 -5.73 -4.39
CA MET A 75 -2.53 -4.59 -5.15
C MET A 75 -1.56 -3.41 -5.19
N PHE A 76 -0.73 -3.20 -4.15
CA PHE A 76 0.23 -2.10 -4.16
C PHE A 76 1.41 -2.30 -5.09
N PRO A 77 2.04 -3.48 -5.17
CA PRO A 77 3.03 -3.74 -6.21
C PRO A 77 2.48 -3.50 -7.63
N LEU A 78 1.22 -3.86 -7.90
CA LEU A 78 0.58 -3.54 -9.18
C LEU A 78 0.34 -2.03 -9.36
N LEU A 79 -0.11 -1.32 -8.32
CA LEU A 79 -0.22 0.14 -8.33
C LEU A 79 1.12 0.79 -8.65
N MET A 80 2.22 0.32 -8.05
CA MET A 80 3.57 0.84 -8.30
C MET A 80 4.01 0.66 -9.75
N ILE A 81 3.61 -0.43 -10.40
CA ILE A 81 3.86 -0.62 -11.84
C ILE A 81 3.08 0.40 -12.68
N VAL A 82 1.81 0.65 -12.35
CA VAL A 82 0.99 1.65 -13.05
C VAL A 82 1.59 3.05 -12.89
N ILE A 83 2.02 3.40 -11.67
CA ILE A 83 2.70 4.66 -11.38
C ILE A 83 4.06 4.72 -12.10
N GLY A 84 4.82 3.62 -12.13
CA GLY A 84 6.05 3.48 -12.89
C GLY A 84 5.84 3.67 -14.39
N LYS A 85 4.75 3.16 -14.95
CA LYS A 85 4.39 3.35 -16.36
C LYS A 85 4.09 4.82 -16.66
N ALA A 86 3.36 5.48 -15.78
CA ALA A 86 3.10 6.91 -15.86
C ALA A 86 4.41 7.72 -15.80
N TYR A 87 5.33 7.35 -14.90
CA TYR A 87 6.65 7.95 -14.82
C TYR A 87 7.45 7.79 -16.12
N HIS A 88 7.56 6.56 -16.63
CA HIS A 88 8.30 6.27 -17.87
C HIS A 88 7.74 7.05 -19.06
N TYR A 89 6.41 7.09 -19.20
CA TYR A 89 5.72 7.86 -20.23
C TYR A 89 6.02 9.36 -20.12
N LEU A 90 5.87 9.93 -18.92
CA LEU A 90 6.08 11.37 -18.69
C LEU A 90 7.55 11.77 -18.85
N LYS A 91 8.48 10.93 -18.39
CA LYS A 91 9.92 11.13 -18.56
C LYS A 91 10.29 11.20 -20.04
N ASN A 92 9.83 10.22 -20.83
CA ASN A 92 10.24 10.07 -22.23
C ASN A 92 9.54 11.03 -23.18
N ARG A 93 8.31 11.47 -22.87
CA ARG A 93 7.58 12.41 -23.73
C ARG A 93 7.69 13.86 -23.28
N TYR A 94 7.71 14.17 -21.99
CA TYR A 94 7.73 15.56 -21.52
C TYR A 94 9.09 15.98 -20.98
N CYS A 95 9.72 15.19 -20.11
CA CYS A 95 11.01 15.56 -19.54
C CYS A 95 12.14 15.51 -20.59
N ARG A 96 11.97 14.73 -21.66
CA ARG A 96 12.90 14.64 -22.78
C ARG A 96 13.17 16.00 -23.46
N TYR A 97 12.18 16.91 -23.49
CA TYR A 97 12.36 18.25 -24.05
C TYR A 97 13.34 19.13 -23.27
N TYR A 98 13.68 18.75 -22.04
CA TYR A 98 14.67 19.45 -21.22
C TYR A 98 16.08 18.84 -21.31
N LEU A 99 16.28 17.79 -22.13
CA LEU A 99 17.61 17.23 -22.40
C LEU A 99 18.53 18.33 -22.96
N GLY A 100 19.77 18.38 -22.47
CA GLY A 100 20.73 19.45 -22.79
C GLY A 100 20.68 20.67 -21.85
N ARG A 101 19.62 20.82 -21.04
CA ARG A 101 19.51 21.88 -20.01
C ARG A 101 19.58 21.27 -18.61
N THR A 102 20.78 20.85 -18.20
CA THR A 102 21.04 20.13 -16.94
C THR A 102 20.43 20.80 -15.70
N GLN A 103 20.52 22.14 -15.61
CA GLN A 103 19.93 22.94 -14.52
C GLN A 103 18.41 22.79 -14.41
N SER A 104 17.71 22.45 -15.50
CA SER A 104 16.24 22.30 -15.51
C SER A 104 15.77 20.83 -15.54
N TYR A 105 16.55 19.94 -16.15
CA TYR A 105 16.20 18.54 -16.35
C TYR A 105 16.11 17.75 -15.04
N TYR A 106 17.18 17.75 -14.24
CA TYR A 106 17.23 16.98 -13.00
C TYR A 106 16.19 17.44 -11.95
N PRO A 107 15.99 18.75 -11.72
CA PRO A 107 14.90 19.21 -10.85
C PRO A 107 13.52 18.79 -11.33
N THR A 108 13.27 18.83 -12.65
CA THR A 108 11.98 18.43 -13.23
C THR A 108 11.70 16.94 -13.01
N ILE A 109 12.71 16.07 -13.20
CA ILE A 109 12.57 14.64 -12.92
C ILE A 109 12.36 14.38 -11.43
N LYS A 110 13.13 15.04 -10.56
CA LYS A 110 12.97 14.90 -9.11
C LYS A 110 11.55 15.29 -8.68
N LYS A 111 11.04 16.42 -9.18
CA LYS A 111 9.67 16.87 -8.94
C LYS A 111 8.64 15.88 -9.46
N LEU A 112 8.82 15.34 -10.66
CA LEU A 112 7.93 14.32 -11.22
C LEU A 112 7.85 13.07 -10.35
N LYS A 113 8.99 12.54 -9.89
CA LYS A 113 9.02 11.40 -8.97
C LYS A 113 8.25 11.70 -7.69
N ILE A 114 8.49 12.85 -7.06
CA ILE A 114 7.79 13.26 -5.84
C ILE A 114 6.27 13.32 -6.06
N ILE A 115 5.81 13.96 -7.14
CA ILE A 115 4.37 14.08 -7.45
C ILE A 115 3.74 12.69 -7.62
N LEU A 116 4.39 11.79 -8.34
CA LEU A 116 3.88 10.44 -8.57
C LEU A 116 3.94 9.56 -7.32
N SER A 117 4.97 9.70 -6.49
CA SER A 117 5.00 9.02 -5.18
C SER A 117 3.88 9.52 -4.26
N ILE A 118 3.63 10.83 -4.22
CA ILE A 118 2.52 11.41 -3.44
C ILE A 118 1.16 10.92 -3.96
N LEU A 119 1.02 10.69 -5.27
CA LEU A 119 -0.21 10.11 -5.82
C LEU A 119 -0.50 8.72 -5.25
N SER A 120 0.53 7.88 -5.04
CA SER A 120 0.35 6.57 -4.40
C SER A 120 -0.20 6.70 -2.97
N VAL A 121 0.37 7.63 -2.21
CA VAL A 121 -0.07 7.93 -0.83
C VAL A 121 -1.49 8.48 -0.84
N PHE A 122 -1.83 9.36 -1.78
CA PHE A 122 -3.18 9.91 -1.90
C PHE A 122 -4.24 8.83 -2.20
N ILE A 123 -3.94 7.88 -3.09
CA ILE A 123 -4.81 6.73 -3.37
C ILE A 123 -5.03 5.91 -2.10
N PHE A 124 -3.95 5.62 -1.38
CA PHE A 124 -4.03 4.95 -0.08
C PHE A 124 -4.90 5.74 0.92
N SER A 125 -4.67 7.04 1.08
CA SER A 125 -5.46 7.89 1.97
C SER A 125 -6.94 7.83 1.65
N LEU A 126 -7.30 7.87 0.36
CA LEU A 126 -8.69 7.79 -0.09
C LEU A 126 -9.32 6.47 0.33
N ILE A 127 -8.59 5.35 0.15
CA ILE A 127 -9.06 4.02 0.55
C ILE A 127 -9.24 3.95 2.07
N LEU A 128 -8.26 4.43 2.84
CA LEU A 128 -8.30 4.42 4.29
C LEU A 128 -9.45 5.29 4.85
N VAL A 129 -9.64 6.49 4.30
CA VAL A 129 -10.76 7.37 4.67
C VAL A 129 -12.08 6.68 4.40
N PHE A 130 -12.22 5.99 3.26
CA PHE A 130 -13.44 5.24 2.95
C PHE A 130 -13.73 4.15 3.99
N ILE A 131 -12.72 3.34 4.38
CA ILE A 131 -12.85 2.33 5.44
C ILE A 131 -13.29 2.96 6.77
N ILE A 132 -12.69 4.09 7.14
CA ILE A 132 -13.04 4.83 8.35
C ILE A 132 -14.49 5.36 8.27
N THR A 133 -14.93 5.88 7.13
CA THR A 133 -16.30 6.40 6.97
C THR A 133 -17.34 5.29 7.06
N VAL A 134 -17.09 4.13 6.45
CA VAL A 134 -18.01 2.98 6.49
C VAL A 134 -18.13 2.44 7.92
N SER A 135 -17.00 2.19 8.59
CA SER A 135 -16.99 1.69 9.97
C SER A 135 -17.65 2.65 10.97
N LYS A 136 -17.45 3.96 10.81
CA LYS A 136 -18.18 4.98 11.59
C LYS A 136 -19.67 4.98 11.30
N GLY A 137 -20.07 4.89 10.03
CA GLY A 137 -21.48 4.87 9.62
C GLY A 137 -22.26 3.69 10.21
N VAL A 138 -21.57 2.57 10.47
CA VAL A 138 -22.14 1.34 11.06
C VAL A 138 -22.00 1.30 12.59
N GLY A 139 -21.31 2.27 13.21
CA GLY A 139 -21.09 2.30 14.67
C GLY A 139 -20.12 1.23 15.17
N LYS A 140 -19.23 0.72 14.31
CA LYS A 140 -18.23 -0.32 14.61
C LYS A 140 -16.80 0.18 14.36
N PHE A 141 -16.49 1.34 14.92
CA PHE A 141 -15.20 2.01 14.73
C PHE A 141 -14.11 1.56 15.70
N ASP A 142 -14.46 1.07 16.89
CA ASP A 142 -13.45 0.76 17.91
C ASP A 142 -12.65 -0.50 17.57
N LEU A 143 -11.32 -0.36 17.61
CA LEU A 143 -10.38 -1.45 17.44
C LEU A 143 -10.09 -2.10 18.81
N SER A 144 -10.27 -3.41 18.90
CA SER A 144 -9.99 -4.19 20.11
C SER A 144 -8.57 -4.76 20.09
N GLY A 145 -7.87 -4.74 21.23
CA GLY A 145 -6.56 -5.39 21.37
C GLY A 145 -5.38 -4.63 20.74
N ILE A 146 -5.52 -3.31 20.56
CA ILE A 146 -4.47 -2.44 20.00
C ILE A 146 -3.19 -2.47 20.85
N GLU A 147 -3.33 -2.63 22.16
CA GLU A 147 -2.20 -2.68 23.10
C GLU A 147 -1.23 -3.83 22.78
N TYR A 148 -1.73 -4.95 22.25
CA TYR A 148 -0.91 -6.11 21.88
C TYR A 148 -0.15 -5.93 20.55
N TYR A 149 -0.48 -4.89 19.77
CA TYR A 149 0.23 -4.61 18.51
C TYR A 149 1.62 -4.06 18.74
N PHE A 150 1.88 -3.42 19.87
CA PHE A 150 3.14 -2.74 20.14
C PHE A 150 3.86 -3.40 21.31
N ASN A 151 5.19 -3.36 21.26
CA ASN A 151 5.98 -3.77 22.40
C ASN A 151 5.80 -2.76 23.55
N ASN A 152 5.44 -3.23 24.74
CA ASN A 152 5.19 -2.41 25.93
C ASN A 152 6.38 -1.53 26.34
N HIS A 153 7.62 -1.94 26.01
CA HIS A 153 8.83 -1.17 26.30
C HIS A 153 9.23 -0.22 25.16
N SER A 154 8.45 -0.15 24.08
CA SER A 154 8.73 0.71 22.93
C SER A 154 7.98 2.05 23.01
N ILE A 155 8.57 3.10 22.44
CA ILE A 155 7.92 4.40 22.20
C ILE A 155 6.63 4.23 21.36
N LEU A 156 6.57 3.17 20.56
CA LEU A 156 5.39 2.85 19.75
C LEU A 156 4.15 2.48 20.59
N SER A 157 4.31 2.12 21.86
CA SER A 157 3.19 1.85 22.77
C SER A 157 2.21 3.02 22.87
N PHE A 158 2.67 4.25 22.66
CA PHE A 158 1.80 5.43 22.52
C PHE A 158 0.70 5.24 21.47
N PHE A 159 1.01 4.60 20.34
CA PHE A 159 0.04 4.33 19.28
C PHE A 159 -0.96 3.22 19.63
N GLY A 160 -0.70 2.46 20.71
CA GLY A 160 -1.60 1.44 21.25
C GLY A 160 -2.72 1.97 22.14
N THR A 161 -2.68 3.25 22.51
CA THR A 161 -3.58 3.85 23.52
C THR A 161 -4.99 4.18 23.01
N SER A 162 -5.17 4.36 21.70
CA SER A 162 -6.48 4.65 21.12
C SER A 162 -6.55 4.25 19.65
N THR A 163 -7.76 3.98 19.17
CA THR A 163 -8.08 3.71 17.76
C THR A 163 -7.51 4.80 16.83
N ILE A 164 -7.62 6.07 17.23
CA ILE A 164 -7.14 7.21 16.44
C ILE A 164 -5.61 7.20 16.35
N ASN A 165 -4.92 6.99 17.48
CA ASN A 165 -3.47 6.94 17.50
C ASN A 165 -2.96 5.77 16.66
N TYR A 166 -3.60 4.61 16.73
CA TYR A 166 -3.29 3.47 15.88
C TYR A 166 -3.47 3.80 14.39
N LEU A 167 -4.56 4.46 14.01
CA LEU A 167 -4.79 4.87 12.62
C LEU A 167 -3.75 5.90 12.12
N ILE A 168 -3.25 6.78 12.99
CA ILE A 168 -2.13 7.68 12.67
C ILE A 168 -0.86 6.86 12.40
N TYR A 169 -0.52 5.91 13.28
CA TYR A 169 0.60 4.99 13.07
C TYR A 169 0.46 4.23 11.75
N TYR A 170 -0.72 3.67 11.52
CA TYR A 170 -1.06 2.92 10.33
C TYR A 170 -0.85 3.78 9.07
N PHE A 171 -1.37 5.00 9.07
CA PHE A 171 -1.19 5.94 7.98
C PHE A 171 0.28 6.27 7.71
N LEU A 172 1.06 6.57 8.75
CA LEU A 172 2.47 6.93 8.63
C LEU A 172 3.29 5.78 8.03
N VAL A 173 3.19 4.59 8.61
CA VAL A 173 3.97 3.42 8.18
C VAL A 173 3.69 3.06 6.73
N LYS A 174 2.41 3.01 6.34
CA LYS A 174 2.01 2.72 4.96
C LYS A 174 2.44 3.80 3.98
N SER A 175 2.31 5.06 4.36
CA SER A 175 2.73 6.17 3.50
C SER A 175 4.23 6.11 3.22
N PHE A 176 5.06 5.87 4.24
CA PHE A 176 6.50 5.69 4.05
C PHE A 176 6.82 4.47 3.18
N ALA A 177 6.13 3.36 3.39
CA ALA A 177 6.30 2.14 2.58
C ALA A 177 6.01 2.41 1.09
N LEU A 178 4.88 3.06 0.78
CA LEU A 178 4.47 3.40 -0.59
C LEU A 178 5.43 4.40 -1.24
N LEU A 179 5.91 5.39 -0.48
CA LEU A 179 6.92 6.32 -0.98
C LEU A 179 8.22 5.58 -1.33
N ALA A 180 8.72 4.72 -0.44
CA ALA A 180 9.95 3.95 -0.67
C ALA A 180 9.84 3.05 -1.90
N GLU A 181 8.73 2.33 -2.04
CA GLU A 181 8.48 1.50 -3.23
C GLU A 181 8.37 2.31 -4.52
N SER A 182 7.67 3.45 -4.49
CA SER A 182 7.56 4.35 -5.65
C SER A 182 8.95 4.80 -6.12
N PHE A 183 9.81 5.20 -5.19
CA PHE A 183 11.18 5.58 -5.53
C PHE A 183 12.02 4.40 -6.05
N LEU A 184 11.80 3.20 -5.52
CA LEU A 184 12.46 1.98 -5.98
C LEU A 184 12.12 1.67 -7.44
N ILE A 185 10.83 1.62 -7.80
CA ILE A 185 10.41 1.35 -9.19
C ILE A 185 10.92 2.43 -10.14
N PHE A 186 10.89 3.71 -9.76
CA PHE A 186 11.46 4.78 -10.59
C PHE A 186 12.97 4.61 -10.80
N LYS A 187 13.70 4.20 -9.76
CA LYS A 187 15.13 3.95 -9.87
C LYS A 187 15.44 2.74 -10.74
N MET A 188 14.64 1.68 -10.66
CA MET A 188 14.75 0.52 -11.56
C MET A 188 14.45 0.92 -13.01
N ILE A 189 13.45 1.78 -13.26
CA ILE A 189 13.13 2.31 -14.60
C ILE A 189 14.29 3.13 -15.16
N ASP A 190 14.89 3.98 -14.33
CA ASP A 190 16.06 4.77 -14.73
C ASP A 190 17.27 3.88 -15.01
N TYR A 191 17.48 2.85 -14.19
CA TYR A 191 18.62 1.94 -14.31
C TYR A 191 18.54 1.05 -15.56
N PHE A 192 17.40 0.41 -15.83
CA PHE A 192 17.28 -0.49 -16.98
C PHE A 192 16.90 0.22 -18.28
N ASN A 193 16.45 1.48 -18.20
CA ASN A 193 15.91 2.27 -19.31
C ASN A 193 14.81 1.56 -20.15
N ASN A 194 14.20 0.50 -19.61
CA ASN A 194 13.18 -0.30 -20.25
C ASN A 194 12.09 -0.62 -19.23
N PHE A 195 10.87 -0.13 -19.47
CA PHE A 195 9.78 -0.27 -18.51
C PHE A 195 9.43 -1.74 -18.22
N THR A 196 9.31 -2.58 -19.24
CA THR A 196 8.91 -3.99 -19.07
C THR A 196 9.92 -4.74 -18.22
N LYS A 197 11.22 -4.56 -18.51
CA LYS A 197 12.30 -5.17 -17.72
C LYS A 197 12.27 -4.70 -16.26
N SER A 198 12.11 -3.40 -16.04
CA SER A 198 12.02 -2.84 -14.68
C SER A 198 10.80 -3.34 -13.92
N ALA A 199 9.64 -3.43 -14.57
CA ALA A 199 8.42 -3.94 -13.94
C ALA A 199 8.55 -5.40 -13.53
N LEU A 200 9.12 -6.25 -14.40
CA LEU A 200 9.38 -7.66 -14.07
C LEU A 200 10.38 -7.81 -12.93
N VAL A 201 11.50 -7.07 -12.96
CA VAL A 201 12.49 -7.11 -11.87
C VAL A 201 11.88 -6.63 -10.57
N TYR A 202 11.05 -5.58 -10.60
CA TYR A 202 10.34 -5.09 -9.43
C TYR A 202 9.38 -6.14 -8.86
N LEU A 203 8.55 -6.78 -9.70
CA LEU A 203 7.65 -7.84 -9.24
C LEU A 203 8.40 -9.06 -8.70
N LEU A 204 9.48 -9.47 -9.36
CA LEU A 204 10.33 -10.55 -8.86
C LEU A 204 10.97 -10.18 -7.53
N PHE A 205 11.38 -8.92 -7.36
CA PHE A 205 11.91 -8.42 -6.09
C PHE A 205 10.82 -8.42 -5.00
N MET A 206 9.62 -7.91 -5.27
CA MET A 206 8.55 -7.82 -4.27
C MET A 206 7.93 -9.16 -3.91
N TRP A 207 7.57 -9.97 -4.92
CA TRP A 207 6.87 -11.24 -4.76
C TRP A 207 7.78 -12.45 -4.88
N GLY A 208 8.63 -12.49 -5.90
CA GLY A 208 9.47 -13.66 -6.19
C GLY A 208 10.50 -13.94 -5.11
N THR A 209 11.09 -12.90 -4.51
CA THR A 209 12.04 -13.09 -3.41
C THR A 209 11.35 -13.38 -2.08
N ALA A 210 10.06 -13.07 -1.91
CA ALA A 210 9.40 -13.19 -0.63
C ALA A 210 9.36 -14.64 -0.10
N PRO A 211 8.91 -15.67 -0.84
CA PRO A 211 8.94 -17.06 -0.39
C PRO A 211 10.35 -17.58 -0.07
N ILE A 212 11.35 -17.18 -0.88
CA ILE A 212 12.74 -17.59 -0.69
C ILE A 212 13.30 -16.95 0.58
N LEU A 213 13.11 -15.64 0.74
CA LEU A 213 13.64 -14.90 1.88
C LEU A 213 12.90 -15.23 3.18
N TYR A 214 11.61 -15.57 3.14
CA TYR A 214 10.87 -16.04 4.32
C TYR A 214 11.46 -17.31 4.93
N SER A 215 12.21 -18.10 4.15
CA SER A 215 12.84 -19.32 4.63
C SER A 215 14.13 -19.07 5.42
N PHE A 216 14.73 -17.87 5.31
CA PHE A 216 16.06 -17.57 5.87
C PHE A 216 16.11 -16.28 6.71
N LEU A 217 15.18 -15.36 6.47
CA LEU A 217 15.10 -14.07 7.14
C LEU A 217 13.82 -13.97 7.95
N PRO A 218 13.84 -13.26 9.09
CA PRO A 218 12.63 -12.86 9.78
C PRO A 218 11.64 -12.20 8.82
N PHE A 219 10.36 -12.54 8.96
CA PHE A 219 9.31 -12.09 8.05
C PHE A 219 9.30 -10.57 7.86
N TYR A 220 9.60 -9.77 8.88
CA TYR A 220 9.66 -8.31 8.79
C TYR A 220 10.80 -7.77 7.90
N LEU A 221 11.84 -8.54 7.61
CA LEU A 221 12.95 -8.15 6.72
C LEU A 221 12.67 -8.44 5.24
N VAL A 222 11.49 -8.92 4.87
CA VAL A 222 11.18 -9.26 3.48
C VAL A 222 10.57 -8.06 2.75
N PRO A 223 10.88 -7.83 1.45
CA PRO A 223 10.44 -6.63 0.72
C PRO A 223 8.94 -6.38 0.63
N MET A 224 8.08 -7.33 0.97
CA MET A 224 6.62 -7.18 1.01
C MET A 224 6.11 -6.79 2.42
N SER A 225 6.95 -7.02 3.44
CA SER A 225 6.56 -6.96 4.84
C SER A 225 6.58 -5.56 5.44
N HIS A 226 7.22 -4.58 4.83
CA HIS A 226 7.08 -3.15 5.18
C HIS A 226 5.63 -2.66 5.00
N ILE A 227 4.94 -3.12 3.96
CA ILE A 227 3.50 -2.94 3.86
C ILE A 227 2.84 -3.79 4.93
N MET A 228 3.13 -5.09 5.03
CA MET A 228 2.41 -5.97 5.95
C MET A 228 2.72 -5.77 7.45
N ILE A 229 3.66 -4.91 7.84
CA ILE A 229 4.14 -4.79 9.22
C ILE A 229 3.02 -4.43 10.20
N THR A 230 2.02 -3.69 9.72
CA THR A 230 0.83 -3.30 10.48
C THR A 230 -0.13 -4.47 10.77
N SER A 231 0.14 -5.66 10.26
CA SER A 231 -0.65 -6.87 10.50
C SER A 231 -0.04 -7.77 11.59
N TYR A 232 1.13 -7.40 12.13
CA TYR A 232 1.84 -8.19 13.14
C TYR A 232 1.70 -7.56 14.53
N GLY A 233 1.80 -8.39 15.56
CA GLY A 233 1.81 -7.97 16.95
C GLY A 233 3.21 -7.72 17.51
N ASN A 234 3.29 -7.10 18.69
CA ASN A 234 4.54 -6.83 19.42
C ASN A 234 5.60 -6.07 18.57
N VAL A 235 5.16 -5.14 17.73
CA VAL A 235 6.01 -4.38 16.82
C VAL A 235 6.87 -3.39 17.62
N SER A 236 8.18 -3.41 17.34
CA SER A 236 9.15 -2.46 17.87
C SER A 236 9.65 -1.49 16.79
N LEU A 237 10.20 -0.35 17.20
CA LEU A 237 10.77 0.64 16.28
C LEU A 237 11.88 0.04 15.41
N TRP A 238 12.70 -0.85 15.98
CA TRP A 238 13.72 -1.56 15.23
C TRP A 238 13.13 -2.41 14.11
N MET A 239 12.05 -3.16 14.36
CA MET A 239 11.40 -3.98 13.34
C MET A 239 10.89 -3.13 12.17
N ILE A 240 10.36 -1.94 12.46
CA ILE A 240 9.93 -0.98 11.42
C ILE A 240 11.12 -0.54 10.57
N LEU A 241 12.20 -0.07 11.19
CA LEU A 241 13.38 0.38 10.45
C LEU A 241 14.04 -0.76 9.65
N ALA A 242 14.14 -1.93 10.27
CA ALA A 242 14.76 -3.11 9.69
C ALA A 242 14.01 -3.57 8.42
N SER A 243 12.68 -3.40 8.37
CA SER A 243 11.88 -3.75 7.19
C SER A 243 12.25 -2.96 5.91
N TYR A 244 12.90 -1.80 6.04
CA TYR A 244 13.38 -1.02 4.89
C TYR A 244 14.76 -1.43 4.39
N LEU A 245 15.52 -2.24 5.15
CA LEU A 245 16.88 -2.65 4.78
C LEU A 245 16.99 -3.26 3.37
N PRO A 246 16.13 -4.21 2.95
CA PRO A 246 16.23 -4.80 1.62
C PRO A 246 16.09 -3.77 0.50
N ILE A 247 15.12 -2.85 0.63
CA ILE A 247 14.88 -1.78 -0.33
C ILE A 247 16.10 -0.84 -0.37
N CYS A 248 16.63 -0.45 0.79
CA CYS A 248 17.80 0.40 0.90
C CYS A 248 19.04 -0.23 0.27
N ILE A 249 19.31 -1.51 0.54
CA ILE A 249 20.44 -2.27 -0.03
C ILE A 249 20.29 -2.36 -1.55
N PHE A 250 19.11 -2.75 -2.04
CA PHE A 250 18.86 -2.86 -3.47
C PHE A 250 18.97 -1.50 -4.18
N TYR A 251 18.42 -0.45 -3.58
CA TYR A 251 18.54 0.91 -4.09
C TYR A 251 20.00 1.39 -4.15
N ALA A 252 20.79 1.11 -3.10
CA ALA A 252 22.22 1.44 -3.07
C ALA A 252 23.00 0.68 -4.17
N TYR A 253 22.70 -0.61 -4.37
CA TYR A 253 23.25 -1.41 -5.46
C TYR A 253 22.97 -0.78 -6.84
N LEU A 254 21.71 -0.41 -7.12
CA LEU A 254 21.32 0.25 -8.37
C LEU A 254 21.96 1.65 -8.54
N LYS A 255 22.23 2.35 -7.43
CA LYS A 255 22.91 3.65 -7.45
C LYS A 255 24.38 3.49 -7.79
N ARG A 256 25.07 2.53 -7.19
CA ARG A 256 26.51 2.28 -7.41
C ARG A 256 26.77 1.89 -8.85
N LYS A 257 25.96 1.00 -9.45
CA LYS A 257 26.17 0.54 -10.82
C LYS A 257 25.95 1.65 -11.86
N ASN A 258 24.93 2.51 -11.68
CA ASN A 258 24.70 3.70 -12.51
C ASN A 258 25.85 4.72 -12.48
N ALA A 259 26.67 4.77 -11.42
CA ALA A 259 27.78 5.73 -11.35
C ALA A 259 28.92 5.39 -12.32
N TYR A 260 28.95 4.16 -12.84
CA TYR A 260 29.94 3.68 -13.80
C TYR A 260 29.40 3.58 -15.23
N ASP A 261 28.08 3.70 -15.42
CA ASP A 261 27.46 3.84 -16.74
C ASP A 261 27.51 5.32 -17.14
N ILE A 262 28.65 5.72 -17.70
CA ILE A 262 28.80 6.98 -18.44
C ILE A 262 27.98 6.82 -19.72
N THR A 263 26.89 7.57 -19.83
CA THR A 263 26.29 7.95 -21.12
C THR A 263 26.11 9.45 -21.17
#